data_AF-A0AA90SIP7-F1
#
_entry.id   AF-A0AA90SIP7-F1
#
_cell.length_a   1.000
_cell.length_b   1.000
_cell.length_c   1.000
_cell.angle_alpha   90.00
_cell.angle_beta   90.00
_cell.angle_gamma   90.00
#
_symmetry.space_group_name_H-M   'P 1'
#
loop_
_entity.id
_entity.type
_entity.pdbx_description
1 polymer ?
#
loop_
_entity_poly.entity_id
_entity_poly.type
_entity_poly.pdbx_seq_one_letter_code
_entity_poly.pdbx_strand_id
1 'polypeptide(L)'
;MDEISDPAGMTPEEARRTLAVADEAGVATTADRDRLERGLIRIAMAVGALILALRLTIGNPGAPEWLRQSGFGLAMALYVLAIVAAVVTMRRAKAAPRGFTSRYSVGLFGTMFLYVVYVIVQAGMDAVPFPWVIVAAVLTMTPALLAARSISRLPLR
;
A
#
# COMPACT_ATOMS: atom_id res chain seq x y z
N MET A 1 31.94 -38.53 -38.24
CA MET A 1 30.80 -39.09 -37.51
C MET A 1 30.71 -38.23 -36.27
N ASP A 2 30.05 -37.08 -36.42
CA ASP A 2 30.08 -36.02 -35.43
C ASP A 2 29.15 -36.36 -34.28
N GLU A 3 29.73 -36.39 -33.08
CA GLU A 3 29.08 -36.62 -31.81
C GLU A 3 28.18 -35.42 -31.51
N ILE A 4 26.86 -35.59 -31.67
CA ILE A 4 25.87 -34.62 -31.23
C ILE A 4 25.91 -34.64 -29.70
N SER A 5 26.65 -33.69 -29.12
CA SER A 5 26.63 -33.42 -27.69
C SER A 5 25.23 -32.87 -27.34
N ASP A 6 24.38 -33.73 -26.78
CA ASP A 6 23.06 -33.40 -26.29
C ASP A 6 23.17 -32.28 -25.23
N PRO A 7 22.49 -31.11 -25.36
CA PRO A 7 22.53 -30.05 -24.34
C PRO A 7 21.75 -30.43 -23.06
N ALA A 8 21.38 -31.70 -22.88
CA ALA A 8 20.50 -32.19 -21.85
C ALA A 8 21.26 -32.62 -20.59
N GLY A 9 21.50 -31.67 -19.69
CA GLY A 9 22.10 -31.98 -18.39
C GLY A 9 21.69 -31.06 -17.26
N MET A 10 20.50 -30.43 -17.32
CA MET A 10 19.98 -29.70 -16.17
C MET A 10 19.10 -30.63 -15.34
N THR A 11 19.54 -30.96 -14.13
CA THR A 11 18.73 -31.76 -13.21
C THR A 11 17.45 -30.98 -12.80
N PRO A 12 16.34 -31.65 -12.44
CA PRO A 12 15.11 -30.97 -12.02
C PRO A 12 15.33 -29.99 -10.85
N GLU A 13 16.22 -30.32 -9.92
CA GLU A 13 16.65 -29.45 -8.83
C GLU A 13 17.41 -28.22 -9.33
N GLU A 14 18.31 -28.37 -10.31
CA GLU A 14 18.99 -27.22 -10.94
C GLU A 14 18.04 -26.38 -11.77
N ALA A 15 17.07 -26.98 -12.46
CA ALA A 15 16.04 -26.24 -13.17
C ALA A 15 15.16 -25.44 -12.21
N ARG A 16 14.76 -26.01 -11.07
CA ARG A 16 14.04 -25.29 -10.00
C ARG A 16 14.89 -24.19 -9.38
N ARG A 17 16.19 -24.43 -9.19
CA ARG A 17 17.11 -23.45 -8.60
C ARG A 17 17.38 -22.30 -9.57
N THR A 18 17.58 -22.59 -10.85
CA THR A 18 17.76 -21.57 -11.90
C THR A 18 16.46 -20.84 -12.20
N LEU A 19 15.31 -21.51 -12.16
CA LEU A 19 14.01 -20.84 -12.18
C LEU A 19 13.81 -19.98 -10.94
N ALA A 20 14.16 -20.42 -9.74
CA ALA A 20 14.07 -19.59 -8.53
C ALA A 20 15.02 -18.39 -8.57
N VAL A 21 16.22 -18.55 -9.13
CA VAL A 21 17.20 -17.47 -9.34
C VAL A 21 16.75 -16.53 -10.46
N ALA A 22 16.14 -17.04 -11.53
CA ALA A 22 15.59 -16.25 -12.63
C ALA A 22 14.29 -15.52 -12.23
N ASP A 23 13.48 -16.13 -11.37
CA ASP A 23 12.25 -15.57 -10.78
C ASP A 23 12.61 -14.54 -9.68
N GLU A 24 13.74 -14.71 -8.99
CA GLU A 24 14.38 -13.64 -8.19
C GLU A 24 15.01 -12.54 -9.06
N ALA A 25 15.47 -12.88 -10.26
CA ALA A 25 15.99 -11.96 -11.26
C ALA A 25 14.89 -11.35 -12.16
N GLY A 26 13.64 -11.33 -11.69
CA GLY A 26 12.57 -10.59 -12.33
C GLY A 26 12.99 -9.12 -12.48
N VAL A 27 13.30 -8.72 -13.72
CA VAL A 27 13.81 -7.39 -14.08
C VAL A 27 12.77 -6.36 -13.69
N ALA A 28 12.93 -5.73 -12.52
CA ALA A 28 12.07 -4.64 -12.09
C ALA A 28 12.28 -3.46 -13.04
N THR A 29 11.29 -3.19 -13.91
CA THR A 29 11.39 -2.03 -14.78
C THR A 29 11.29 -0.74 -13.97
N THR A 30 11.95 0.32 -14.44
CA THR A 30 11.78 1.68 -13.90
C THR A 30 10.31 2.10 -13.82
N ALA A 31 9.51 1.68 -14.81
CA ALA A 31 8.09 1.97 -14.87
C ALA A 31 7.29 1.33 -13.72
N ASP A 32 7.65 0.10 -13.30
CA ASP A 32 6.99 -0.58 -12.18
C ASP A 32 7.35 0.07 -10.84
N ARG A 33 8.61 0.45 -10.65
CA ARG A 33 9.05 1.21 -9.47
C ARG A 33 8.27 2.52 -9.34
N ASP A 34 8.25 3.31 -10.40
CA ASP A 34 7.60 4.62 -10.40
C ASP A 34 6.09 4.49 -10.18
N ARG A 35 5.46 3.44 -10.73
CA ARG A 35 4.04 3.16 -10.52
C ARG A 35 3.74 2.79 -9.05
N LEU A 36 4.56 1.93 -8.43
CA LEU A 36 4.38 1.55 -7.02
C LEU A 36 4.64 2.72 -6.08
N GLU A 37 5.68 3.51 -6.33
CA GLU A 37 6.01 4.71 -5.55
C GLU A 37 4.88 5.73 -5.62
N ARG A 38 4.43 6.11 -6.82
CA ARG A 38 3.31 7.04 -7.00
C ARG A 38 2.01 6.48 -6.43
N GLY A 39 1.80 5.17 -6.50
CA GLY A 39 0.66 4.50 -5.89
C GLY A 39 0.61 4.71 -4.38
N LEU A 40 1.72 4.45 -3.68
CA LEU A 40 1.82 4.66 -2.23
C LEU A 40 1.66 6.13 -1.83
N ILE A 41 2.27 7.05 -2.58
CA ILE A 41 2.12 8.50 -2.33
C ILE A 41 0.66 8.92 -2.49
N ARG A 42 -0.03 8.46 -3.55
CA ARG A 42 -1.46 8.75 -3.76
C ARG A 42 -2.32 8.20 -2.63
N ILE A 43 -2.05 6.97 -2.17
CA ILE A 43 -2.76 6.36 -1.04
C ILE A 43 -2.52 7.17 0.23
N ALA A 44 -1.28 7.54 0.53
CA ALA A 44 -0.97 8.38 1.69
C ALA A 44 -1.77 9.69 1.64
N MET A 45 -1.69 10.43 0.54
CA MET A 45 -2.41 11.70 0.38
C MET A 45 -3.93 11.53 0.49
N ALA A 46 -4.48 10.48 -0.13
CA ALA A 46 -5.92 10.19 -0.07
C ALA A 46 -6.38 9.89 1.36
N VAL A 47 -5.63 9.08 2.11
CA VAL A 47 -5.96 8.72 3.50
C VAL A 47 -5.79 9.92 4.44
N GLY A 48 -4.73 10.72 4.27
CA GLY A 48 -4.55 11.96 5.04
C GLY A 48 -5.68 12.96 4.81
N ALA A 49 -6.09 13.15 3.55
CA ALA A 49 -7.24 13.99 3.20
C ALA A 49 -8.54 13.43 3.78
N LEU A 50 -8.72 12.11 3.78
CA LEU A 50 -9.89 11.45 4.35
C LEU A 50 -9.99 11.67 5.88
N ILE A 51 -8.87 11.60 6.60
CA ILE A 51 -8.82 11.88 8.04
C ILE A 51 -9.27 13.33 8.32
N LEU A 52 -8.79 14.29 7.53
CA LEU A 52 -9.22 15.69 7.63
C LEU A 52 -10.71 15.85 7.32
N ALA A 53 -11.20 15.17 6.28
CA ALA A 53 -12.61 15.20 5.90
C ALA A 53 -13.52 14.58 6.97
N LEU A 54 -13.08 13.50 7.62
CA LEU A 54 -13.80 12.85 8.72
C LEU A 54 -14.02 13.76 9.92
N ARG A 55 -13.10 14.72 10.16
CA ARG A 55 -13.29 15.72 11.21
C ARG A 55 -14.42 16.70 10.90
N LEU A 56 -14.70 16.96 9.62
CA LEU A 56 -15.78 17.85 9.20
C LEU A 56 -17.16 17.19 9.32
N THR A 57 -17.21 15.86 9.27
CA THR A 57 -18.45 15.07 9.35
C THR A 57 -18.66 14.48 10.74
N ILE A 58 -17.89 13.46 11.11
CA ILE A 58 -18.08 12.67 12.35
C ILE A 58 -17.50 13.39 13.55
N GLY A 59 -16.31 13.99 13.40
CA GLY A 59 -15.61 14.65 14.50
C GLY A 59 -16.12 16.05 14.84
N ASN A 60 -17.20 16.51 14.19
CA ASN A 60 -17.82 17.81 14.44
C ASN A 60 -19.04 17.65 15.36
N PRO A 61 -18.96 18.10 16.63
CA PRO A 61 -20.06 17.98 17.57
C PRO A 61 -21.30 18.81 17.19
N GLY A 62 -21.15 19.80 16.31
CA GLY A 62 -22.26 20.59 15.77
C GLY A 62 -22.88 20.02 14.48
N ALA A 63 -22.38 18.89 13.96
CA ALA A 63 -22.92 18.31 12.74
C ALA A 63 -24.25 17.56 13.01
N PRO A 64 -25.25 17.69 12.13
CA PRO A 64 -26.46 16.88 12.19
C PRO A 64 -26.15 15.38 12.16
N GLU A 65 -26.96 14.58 12.86
CA GLU A 65 -26.75 13.13 12.99
C GLU A 65 -26.70 12.40 11.63
N TRP A 66 -27.53 12.79 10.66
CA TRP A 66 -27.51 12.23 9.31
C TRP A 66 -26.18 12.49 8.57
N LEU A 67 -25.52 13.62 8.85
CA LEU A 67 -24.22 13.97 8.26
C LEU A 67 -23.09 13.16 8.90
N ARG A 68 -23.18 12.91 10.21
CA ARG A 68 -22.25 12.03 10.93
C ARG A 68 -22.33 10.59 10.40
N GLN A 69 -23.54 10.05 10.25
CA GLN A 69 -23.76 8.69 9.76
C GLN A 69 -23.35 8.51 8.30
N SER A 70 -23.71 9.45 7.42
CA SER A 70 -23.26 9.43 6.02
C SER A 70 -21.76 9.61 5.89
N GLY A 71 -21.13 10.45 6.72
CA GLY A 71 -19.68 10.59 6.81
C GLY A 71 -18.96 9.29 7.21
N PHE A 72 -19.52 8.56 8.18
CA PHE A 72 -19.01 7.24 8.57
C PHE A 72 -19.16 6.20 7.45
N GLY A 73 -20.35 6.14 6.83
CA GLY A 73 -20.59 5.24 5.70
C GLY A 73 -19.63 5.51 4.52
N LEU A 74 -19.39 6.79 4.20
CA LEU A 74 -18.45 7.19 3.15
C LEU A 74 -17.01 6.79 3.50
N ALA A 75 -16.59 6.97 4.74
CA ALA A 75 -15.26 6.55 5.20
C ALA A 75 -15.05 5.03 5.11
N MET A 76 -16.08 4.23 5.43
CA MET A 76 -16.02 2.78 5.26
C MET A 76 -15.98 2.37 3.78
N ALA A 77 -16.78 3.02 2.93
CA ALA A 77 -16.75 2.77 1.49
C ALA A 77 -15.39 3.10 0.86
N LEU A 78 -14.79 4.23 1.22
CA LEU A 78 -13.46 4.63 0.76
C LEU A 78 -12.35 3.70 1.26
N TYR A 79 -12.47 3.19 2.49
CA TYR A 79 -11.56 2.19 3.02
C TYR A 79 -11.59 0.89 2.21
N VAL A 80 -12.79 0.36 1.92
CA VAL A 80 -12.97 -0.82 1.06
C VAL A 80 -12.40 -0.55 -0.34
N LEU A 81 -12.68 0.62 -0.92
CA LEU A 81 -12.14 1.01 -2.23
C LEU A 81 -10.60 1.03 -2.23
N ALA A 82 -9.98 1.54 -1.15
CA ALA A 82 -8.52 1.56 -1.01
C ALA A 82 -7.92 0.14 -0.95
N ILE A 83 -8.56 -0.79 -0.22
CA ILE A 83 -8.16 -2.20 -0.19
C ILE A 83 -8.29 -2.82 -1.58
N VAL A 84 -9.41 -2.61 -2.28
CA VAL A 84 -9.62 -3.12 -3.64
C VAL A 84 -8.55 -2.58 -4.59
N ALA A 85 -8.30 -1.27 -4.57
CA ALA A 85 -7.28 -0.63 -5.40
C ALA A 85 -5.89 -1.21 -5.11
N ALA A 86 -5.56 -1.45 -3.84
CA ALA A 86 -4.30 -2.07 -3.45
C ALA A 86 -4.17 -3.52 -3.95
N VAL A 87 -5.21 -4.34 -3.78
CA VAL A 87 -5.23 -5.74 -4.25
C VAL A 87 -5.10 -5.79 -5.77
N VAL A 88 -5.83 -4.92 -6.50
CA VAL A 88 -5.73 -4.82 -7.97
C VAL A 88 -4.32 -4.40 -8.40
N THR A 89 -3.73 -3.43 -7.72
CA THR A 89 -2.36 -2.96 -8.00
C THR A 89 -1.34 -4.07 -7.75
N MET A 90 -1.45 -4.80 -6.64
CA MET A 90 -0.58 -5.95 -6.35
C MET A 90 -0.73 -7.07 -7.37
N ARG A 91 -1.96 -7.40 -7.79
CA ARG A 91 -2.20 -8.44 -8.81
C ARG A 91 -1.55 -8.10 -10.14
N ARG A 92 -1.52 -6.82 -10.51
CA ARG A 92 -0.84 -6.32 -11.73
C ARG A 92 0.67 -6.26 -11.57
N ALA A 93 1.17 -6.07 -10.35
CA ALA A 93 2.60 -6.00 -10.03
C ALA A 93 3.26 -7.37 -9.79
N LYS A 94 2.60 -8.50 -10.09
CA LYS A 94 3.18 -9.86 -9.93
C LYS A 94 4.49 -10.10 -10.69
N ALA A 95 4.86 -9.23 -11.63
CA ALA A 95 6.16 -9.25 -12.31
C ALA A 95 7.27 -8.49 -11.56
N ALA A 96 6.97 -7.85 -10.41
CA ALA A 96 7.94 -7.09 -9.64
C ALA A 96 8.67 -7.99 -8.61
N PRO A 97 9.99 -7.82 -8.42
CA PRO A 97 10.77 -8.61 -7.47
C PRO A 97 10.19 -8.55 -6.06
N ARG A 98 10.27 -9.67 -5.33
CA ARG A 98 9.71 -9.85 -3.97
C ARG A 98 10.01 -8.69 -3.00
N GLY A 99 11.18 -8.06 -3.13
CA GLY A 99 11.59 -6.92 -2.31
C GLY A 99 10.78 -5.63 -2.51
N PHE A 100 10.19 -5.41 -3.68
CA PHE A 100 9.29 -4.28 -3.94
C PHE A 100 7.91 -4.54 -3.34
N THR A 101 7.38 -5.75 -3.57
CA THR A 101 6.07 -6.17 -3.07
C THR A 101 6.02 -6.17 -1.54
N SER A 102 7.04 -6.69 -0.86
CA SER A 102 7.09 -6.70 0.61
C SER A 102 7.04 -5.28 1.21
N ARG A 103 7.85 -4.34 0.69
CA ARG A 103 7.86 -2.94 1.17
C ARG A 103 6.54 -2.23 0.90
N TYR A 104 5.95 -2.45 -0.27
CA TYR A 104 4.64 -1.92 -0.61
C TYR A 104 3.56 -2.45 0.34
N SER A 105 3.53 -3.76 0.58
CA SER A 105 2.59 -4.40 1.52
C SER A 105 2.71 -3.83 2.92
N VAL A 106 3.94 -3.67 3.44
CA VAL A 106 4.19 -3.15 4.79
C VAL A 106 3.72 -1.69 4.91
N GLY A 107 4.06 -0.83 3.94
CA GLY A 107 3.61 0.56 3.95
C GLY A 107 2.10 0.72 3.86
N LEU A 108 1.48 -0.04 2.97
CA LEU A 108 0.03 -0.08 2.83
C LEU A 108 -0.65 -0.60 4.09
N PHE A 109 -0.21 -1.75 4.61
CA PHE A 109 -0.77 -2.36 5.81
C PHE A 109 -0.65 -1.41 7.00
N GLY A 110 0.53 -0.81 7.22
CA GLY A 110 0.73 0.16 8.29
C GLY A 110 -0.20 1.37 8.16
N THR A 111 -0.37 1.90 6.95
CA THR A 111 -1.29 3.03 6.69
C THR A 111 -2.74 2.66 6.97
N MET A 112 -3.20 1.52 6.45
CA MET A 112 -4.57 1.05 6.65
C MET A 112 -4.84 0.71 8.12
N PHE A 113 -3.87 0.08 8.80
CA PHE A 113 -3.96 -0.24 10.22
C PHE A 113 -4.10 1.03 11.07
N LEU A 114 -3.22 2.02 10.87
CA LEU A 114 -3.31 3.30 11.59
C LEU A 114 -4.61 4.04 11.29
N TYR A 115 -5.10 3.98 10.04
CA TYR A 115 -6.38 4.54 9.67
C TYR A 115 -7.54 3.88 10.44
N VAL A 116 -7.56 2.55 10.52
CA VAL A 116 -8.59 1.81 11.28
C VAL A 116 -8.53 2.16 12.77
N VAL A 117 -7.32 2.19 13.37
CA VAL A 117 -7.13 2.61 14.76
C VAL A 117 -7.67 4.02 14.98
N TYR A 118 -7.37 4.96 14.08
CA TYR A 118 -7.91 6.32 14.15
C TYR A 118 -9.44 6.33 14.10
N VAL A 119 -10.06 5.61 13.17
CA VAL A 119 -11.53 5.55 13.05
C VAL A 119 -12.18 4.98 14.31
N ILE A 120 -11.61 3.92 14.88
CA ILE A 120 -12.12 3.30 16.12
C ILE A 120 -12.03 4.29 17.29
N VAL A 121 -10.88 4.95 17.46
CA VAL A 121 -10.69 5.96 18.51
C VAL A 121 -11.64 7.14 18.32
N GLN A 122 -11.74 7.66 17.09
CA GLN A 122 -12.63 8.77 16.73
C GLN A 122 -14.10 8.43 16.97
N ALA A 123 -14.53 7.18 16.76
CA ALA A 123 -15.90 6.74 17.01
C ALA A 123 -16.24 6.69 18.51
N GLY A 124 -15.23 6.50 19.38
CA GLY A 124 -15.38 6.51 20.83
C GLY A 124 -15.23 7.90 21.49
N MET A 125 -15.02 8.95 20.70
CA MET A 125 -14.79 10.31 21.19
C MET A 125 -15.85 11.29 20.67
N ASP A 126 -16.42 12.11 21.54
CA ASP A 126 -17.43 13.11 21.16
C ASP A 126 -16.86 14.25 20.31
N ALA A 127 -15.60 14.63 20.57
CA ALA A 127 -14.90 15.64 19.80
C ALA A 127 -13.39 15.40 19.84
N VAL A 128 -12.76 15.44 18.67
CA VAL A 128 -11.29 15.38 18.56
C VAL A 128 -10.77 16.77 18.19
N PRO A 129 -9.86 17.36 19.01
CA PRO A 129 -9.26 18.65 18.70
C PRO A 129 -8.54 18.63 17.36
N PHE A 130 -8.64 19.71 16.59
CA PHE A 130 -8.05 19.79 15.25
C PHE A 130 -6.54 19.47 15.19
N PRO A 131 -5.69 19.89 16.16
CA PRO A 131 -4.29 19.51 16.18
C PRO A 131 -4.07 17.99 16.21
N TRP A 132 -4.91 17.25 16.93
CA TRP A 132 -4.83 15.79 16.99
C TRP A 132 -5.20 15.13 15.67
N VAL A 133 -6.16 15.70 14.92
CA VAL A 133 -6.51 15.23 13.58
C VAL A 133 -5.34 15.41 12.61
N ILE A 134 -4.64 16.55 12.68
CA ILE A 134 -3.44 16.79 11.87
C ILE A 134 -2.35 15.77 12.21
N VAL A 135 -2.08 15.55 13.50
CA VAL A 135 -1.10 14.56 13.96
C VAL A 135 -1.48 13.17 13.47
N ALA A 136 -2.74 12.77 13.61
CA ALA A 136 -3.24 11.49 13.12
C ALA A 136 -3.06 11.35 11.60
N ALA A 137 -3.41 12.38 10.82
CA ALA A 137 -3.23 12.38 9.37
C ALA A 137 -1.76 12.16 8.98
N VAL A 138 -0.83 12.90 9.61
CA VAL A 138 0.61 12.76 9.38
C VAL A 138 1.11 11.36 9.77
N LEU A 139 0.72 10.87 10.94
CA LEU A 139 1.13 9.54 11.41
C LEU A 139 0.60 8.44 10.48
N THR A 140 -0.65 8.51 10.06
CA THR A 140 -1.24 7.52 9.16
C THR A 140 -0.59 7.54 7.78
N MET A 141 -0.19 8.71 7.27
CA MET A 141 0.52 8.84 5.98
C MET A 141 1.95 8.28 6.02
N THR A 142 2.58 8.31 7.19
CA THR A 142 4.02 8.05 7.34
C THR A 142 4.45 6.67 6.84
N PRO A 143 3.79 5.54 7.17
CA PRO A 143 4.18 4.22 6.68
C PRO A 143 4.21 4.11 5.15
N ALA A 144 3.19 4.64 4.45
CA ALA A 144 3.16 4.62 2.98
C ALA A 144 4.26 5.50 2.37
N LEU A 145 4.54 6.67 2.94
CA LEU A 145 5.62 7.55 2.47
C LEU A 145 7.01 6.94 2.71
N LEU A 146 7.22 6.32 3.87
CA LEU A 146 8.46 5.59 4.18
C LEU A 146 8.64 4.39 3.26
N ALA A 147 7.58 3.64 2.97
CA ALA A 147 7.62 2.55 2.02
C ALA A 147 7.93 3.04 0.59
N ALA A 148 7.31 4.13 0.14
CA ALA A 148 7.61 4.75 -1.15
C ALA A 148 9.10 5.15 -1.25
N ARG A 149 9.63 5.83 -0.22
CA ARG A 149 11.05 6.18 -0.14
C ARG A 149 11.98 4.96 -0.09
N SER A 150 11.55 3.87 0.55
CA SER A 150 12.32 2.63 0.59
C SER A 150 12.37 1.94 -0.77
N ILE A 151 11.31 2.06 -1.56
CA ILE A 151 11.22 1.55 -2.94
C ILE A 151 12.08 2.39 -3.90
N SER A 152 12.09 3.72 -3.75
CA SER A 152 12.90 4.60 -4.61
C SER A 152 14.41 4.38 -4.46
N ARG A 153 14.84 3.86 -3.31
CA ARG A 153 16.24 3.53 -3.00
C ARG A 153 16.69 2.14 -3.47
N LEU A 154 15.80 1.33 -4.04
CA LEU A 154 16.20 0.01 -4.52
C LEU A 154 17.00 0.11 -5.81
N PRO A 155 18.13 -0.61 -5.93
CA PRO A 155 18.88 -0.66 -7.16
C PRO A 155 18.04 -1.34 -8.23
N LEU A 156 17.91 -0.68 -9.37
CA LEU A 156 17.40 -1.28 -10.61
C LEU A 156 18.53 -2.16 -11.15
N ARG A 157 18.24 -3.43 -11.45
CA ARG A 157 19.20 -4.38 -12.01
C ARG A 157 18.70 -4.86 -13.35
#